data_AF-A0A931HZZ7-F1
#
_entry.id   AF-A0A931HZZ7-F1
#
_cell.length_a   1.000
_cell.length_b   1.000
_cell.length_c   1.000
_cell.angle_alpha   90.00
_cell.angle_beta   90.00
_cell.angle_gamma   90.00
#
_symmetry.space_group_name_H-M   'P 1'
#
loop_
_entity.id
_entity.type
_entity.pdbx_description
1 polymer ?
#
loop_
_entity_poly.entity_id
_entity_poly.type
_entity_poly.pdbx_seq_one_letter_code
_entity_poly.pdbx_strand_id
1 'polypeptide(L)'
;MSIRLNRERKVLFMDEAGAATAAGNPAHCCQTMTDALTNDCEIHADEPFECADMLFSYSDKFDEYGLIVHDGGSAVILIDFCPFCGTRLPSSRRDDWFDEVEALGFSDFDDPAIPTKYATSAWRLDNLKKTD
;
A
#
# COMPACT_ATOMS: atom_id res chain seq x y z
N MET A 1 -22.60 -0.55 -11.54
CA MET A 1 -21.32 -1.27 -11.37
C MET A 1 -21.57 -2.77 -11.60
N SER A 2 -20.80 -3.43 -12.47
CA SER A 2 -21.03 -4.85 -12.80
C SER A 2 -20.71 -5.73 -11.59
N ILE A 3 -21.64 -6.59 -11.17
CA ILE A 3 -21.43 -7.54 -10.06
C ILE A 3 -20.36 -8.61 -10.37
N ARG A 4 -19.89 -8.66 -11.62
CA ARG A 4 -18.97 -9.68 -12.13
C ARG A 4 -17.53 -9.19 -12.26
N LEU A 5 -17.30 -7.87 -12.30
CA LEU A 5 -15.94 -7.33 -12.41
C LEU A 5 -15.29 -7.35 -11.02
N ASN A 6 -14.09 -7.90 -10.92
CA ASN A 6 -13.25 -7.88 -9.72
C ASN A 6 -13.83 -8.54 -8.46
N ARG A 7 -14.70 -9.54 -8.61
CA ARG A 7 -15.34 -10.24 -7.47
C ARG A 7 -14.34 -10.82 -6.46
N GLU A 8 -13.17 -11.23 -6.96
CA GLU A 8 -12.07 -11.78 -6.17
C GLU A 8 -10.94 -10.77 -5.92
N ARG A 9 -10.97 -9.57 -6.55
CA ARG A 9 -9.91 -8.56 -6.42
C ARG A 9 -10.44 -7.37 -5.62
N LYS A 10 -9.92 -7.22 -4.40
CA LYS A 10 -10.30 -6.13 -3.49
C LYS A 10 -9.92 -4.78 -4.14
N VAL A 11 -10.93 -3.95 -4.40
CA VAL A 11 -10.76 -2.52 -4.69
C VAL A 11 -10.78 -1.82 -3.35
N LEU A 12 -9.67 -1.18 -2.98
CA LEU A 12 -9.51 -0.52 -1.68
C LEU A 12 -9.04 0.91 -1.89
N PHE A 13 -9.30 1.77 -0.92
CA PHE A 13 -8.61 3.06 -0.86
C PHE A 13 -7.20 2.82 -0.32
N MET A 14 -6.23 3.32 -1.06
CA MET A 14 -4.86 3.38 -0.57
C MET A 14 -4.79 4.40 0.57
N ASP A 15 -3.85 4.20 1.50
CA ASP A 15 -3.56 5.23 2.50
C ASP A 15 -3.11 6.52 1.81
N GLU A 16 -3.39 7.68 2.41
CA GLU A 16 -3.02 8.99 1.83
C GLU A 16 -1.50 9.17 1.70
N ALA A 17 -0.70 8.34 2.39
CA ALA A 17 0.75 8.27 2.25
C ALA A 17 1.20 7.37 1.06
N GLY A 18 0.27 6.66 0.42
CA GLY A 18 0.50 5.54 -0.48
C GLY A 18 0.85 5.92 -1.91
N ALA A 19 1.73 6.90 -2.05
CA ALA A 19 2.18 7.38 -3.34
C ALA A 19 3.67 7.73 -3.22
N ALA A 20 4.50 6.67 -3.23
CA ALA A 20 5.96 6.73 -3.25
C ALA A 20 6.62 7.66 -2.21
N THR A 21 6.72 7.23 -0.96
CA THR A 21 7.72 7.83 -0.06
C THR A 21 9.10 7.25 -0.37
N ALA A 22 9.93 8.05 -1.05
CA ALA A 22 11.37 7.86 -1.00
C ALA A 22 11.85 7.74 0.46
N ALA A 23 12.89 6.92 0.64
CA ALA A 23 13.66 6.70 1.87
C ALA A 23 13.11 5.66 2.87
N GLY A 24 13.05 4.40 2.43
CA GLY A 24 12.99 3.24 3.33
C GLY A 24 12.72 1.92 2.60
N ASN A 25 13.38 1.66 1.47
CA ASN A 25 12.90 0.64 0.54
C ASN A 25 13.13 -0.80 1.05
N PRO A 26 12.09 -1.64 1.28
CA PRO A 26 12.27 -3.07 1.16
C PRO A 26 12.72 -3.36 -0.28
N ALA A 27 13.79 -4.13 -0.48
CA ALA A 27 14.17 -4.51 -1.84
C ALA A 27 12.97 -5.17 -2.55
N HIS A 28 12.38 -4.48 -3.53
CA HIS A 28 11.28 -5.03 -4.31
C HIS A 28 11.76 -6.21 -5.14
N CYS A 29 10.83 -7.07 -5.54
CA CYS A 29 11.14 -8.34 -6.20
C CYS A 29 11.95 -8.22 -7.52
N CYS A 30 11.93 -7.07 -8.20
CA CYS A 30 12.75 -6.79 -9.37
C CYS A 30 12.93 -5.28 -9.57
N GLN A 31 13.94 -4.88 -10.36
CA GLN A 31 14.20 -3.47 -10.66
C GLN A 31 13.01 -2.80 -11.36
N THR A 32 12.35 -3.48 -12.30
CA THR A 32 11.19 -2.91 -13.01
C THR A 32 10.02 -2.58 -12.07
N MET A 33 9.83 -3.35 -10.99
CA MET A 33 8.84 -3.00 -9.97
C MET A 33 9.26 -1.74 -9.20
N THR A 34 10.54 -1.63 -8.82
CA THR A 34 11.08 -0.42 -8.20
C THR A 34 10.88 0.81 -9.08
N ASP A 35 11.20 0.70 -10.37
CA ASP A 35 11.07 1.79 -11.34
C ASP A 35 9.59 2.18 -11.50
N ALA A 36 8.68 1.19 -11.60
CA ALA A 36 7.24 1.43 -11.74
C ALA A 36 6.56 2.05 -10.51
N LEU A 37 7.21 1.98 -9.34
CA LEU A 37 6.75 2.61 -8.10
C LEU A 37 7.41 3.98 -7.85
N THR A 38 8.39 4.37 -8.67
CA THR A 38 9.11 5.62 -8.50
C THR A 38 8.36 6.74 -9.20
N ASN A 39 7.93 7.76 -8.46
CA ASN A 39 7.38 8.98 -9.05
C ASN A 39 8.51 9.94 -9.45
N ASP A 40 8.80 10.03 -10.74
CA ASP A 40 9.74 11.00 -11.32
C ASP A 40 9.04 12.15 -12.05
N CYS A 41 7.71 12.26 -11.94
CA CYS A 41 6.93 13.32 -12.57
C CYS A 41 7.06 14.64 -11.78
N GLU A 42 7.70 15.64 -12.39
CA GLU A 42 7.85 16.97 -11.79
C GLU A 42 6.51 17.71 -11.59
N ILE A 43 5.49 17.40 -12.40
CA ILE A 43 4.19 18.07 -12.37
C ILE A 43 3.33 17.55 -11.22
N HIS A 44 3.40 16.24 -10.94
CA HIS A 44 2.58 15.54 -9.96
C HIS A 44 3.44 14.95 -8.84
N ALA A 45 4.48 15.68 -8.43
CA ALA A 45 5.42 15.22 -7.41
C ALA A 45 4.72 14.92 -6.07
N ASP A 46 3.77 15.78 -5.68
CA ASP A 46 3.03 15.68 -4.43
C ASP A 46 1.73 14.85 -4.54
N GLU A 47 1.26 14.57 -5.77
CA GLU A 47 -0.06 13.94 -6.03
C GLU A 47 0.06 12.82 -7.07
N PRO A 48 0.71 11.69 -6.76
CA PRO A 48 1.07 10.69 -7.77
C PRO A 48 -0.14 9.94 -8.33
N PHE A 49 -1.26 9.88 -7.61
CA PHE A 49 -2.51 9.30 -8.10
C PHE A 49 -3.17 10.08 -9.24
N GLU A 50 -2.86 11.37 -9.36
CA GLU A 50 -3.30 12.22 -10.48
C GLU A 50 -2.37 12.08 -11.71
N CYS A 51 -1.19 11.47 -11.53
CA CYS A 51 -0.25 11.24 -12.61
C CYS A 51 -0.64 10.00 -13.43
N ALA A 52 -0.99 10.19 -14.70
CA ALA A 52 -1.38 9.09 -15.60
C ALA A 52 -0.25 8.07 -15.87
N ASP A 53 1.00 8.44 -15.60
CA ASP A 53 2.17 7.56 -15.74
C ASP A 53 2.39 6.67 -14.51
N MET A 54 1.77 7.00 -13.36
CA MET A 54 1.83 6.21 -12.14
C MET A 54 0.75 5.13 -12.14
N LEU A 55 1.11 3.92 -12.55
CA LEU A 55 0.16 2.80 -12.65
C LEU A 55 0.12 1.91 -11.40
N PHE A 56 1.17 1.94 -10.59
CA PHE A 56 1.34 1.06 -9.44
C PHE A 56 1.53 1.86 -8.17
N SER A 57 1.05 1.31 -7.07
CA SER A 57 1.27 1.84 -5.72
C SER A 57 1.64 0.71 -4.77
N TYR A 58 2.39 1.06 -3.74
CA TYR A 58 2.75 0.16 -2.64
C TYR A 58 2.44 0.89 -1.33
N SER A 59 1.67 0.26 -0.45
CA SER A 59 1.47 0.76 0.91
C SER A 59 2.51 0.14 1.82
N ASP A 60 3.43 0.98 2.31
CA ASP A 60 4.35 0.54 3.35
C ASP A 60 3.63 0.28 4.67
N LYS A 61 2.45 0.84 4.92
CA LYS A 61 1.67 0.56 6.14
C LYS A 61 1.13 -0.88 6.12
N PHE A 62 0.58 -1.32 5.00
CA PHE A 62 -0.13 -2.59 4.87
C PHE A 62 0.66 -3.69 4.15
N ASP A 63 1.87 -3.41 3.65
CA ASP A 63 2.70 -4.37 2.89
C ASP A 63 1.94 -4.97 1.70
N GLU A 64 1.28 -4.10 0.93
CA GLU A 64 0.44 -4.50 -0.20
C GLU A 64 0.71 -3.66 -1.44
N TYR A 65 0.51 -4.29 -2.60
CA TYR A 65 0.72 -3.69 -3.91
C TYR A 65 -0.62 -3.54 -4.62
N GLY A 66 -0.81 -2.40 -5.28
CA GLY A 66 -2.03 -2.06 -5.99
C GLY A 66 -1.75 -1.53 -7.40
N LEU A 67 -2.74 -1.72 -8.27
CA LEU A 67 -2.88 -0.98 -9.53
C LEU A 67 -3.74 0.25 -9.25
N ILE A 68 -3.23 1.43 -9.58
CA ILE A 68 -3.95 2.69 -9.39
C ILE A 68 -5.17 2.75 -10.32
N VAL A 69 -6.30 3.19 -9.76
CA VAL A 69 -7.51 3.52 -10.51
C VAL A 69 -7.58 5.03 -10.65
N HIS A 70 -7.29 5.56 -11.84
CA HIS A 70 -7.38 7.01 -12.11
C HIS A 70 -8.83 7.45 -12.33
N ASP A 71 -9.63 7.41 -11.27
CA ASP A 71 -11.01 7.93 -11.24
C ASP A 71 -11.15 9.25 -10.46
N GLY A 72 -10.02 9.87 -10.11
CA GLY A 72 -9.94 11.10 -9.31
C GLY A 72 -9.91 10.85 -7.79
N GLY A 73 -9.58 9.62 -7.37
CA GLY A 73 -9.34 9.27 -5.97
C GLY A 73 -8.14 8.35 -5.78
N SER A 74 -7.93 7.88 -4.55
CA SER A 74 -6.82 6.98 -4.18
C SER A 74 -7.15 5.49 -4.29
N ALA A 75 -8.13 5.13 -5.13
CA ALA A 75 -8.59 3.76 -5.26
C ALA A 75 -7.52 2.89 -5.97
N VAL A 76 -7.35 1.67 -5.48
CA VAL A 76 -6.41 0.70 -6.03
C VAL A 76 -7.04 -0.68 -6.15
N ILE A 77 -6.60 -1.46 -7.13
CA ILE A 77 -6.91 -2.88 -7.27
C ILE A 77 -5.70 -3.68 -6.78
N LEU A 78 -5.85 -4.48 -5.73
CA LEU A 78 -4.73 -5.28 -5.22
C LEU A 78 -4.23 -6.31 -6.24
N ILE A 79 -2.91 -6.55 -6.22
CA ILE A 79 -2.23 -7.55 -7.04
C ILE A 79 -1.41 -8.52 -6.17
N ASP A 80 -1.50 -9.81 -6.49
CA ASP A 80 -0.79 -10.88 -5.75
C ASP A 80 0.54 -11.29 -6.39
N PHE A 81 0.76 -10.89 -7.65
CA PHE A 81 1.94 -11.25 -8.43
C PHE A 81 2.49 -10.04 -9.15
N CYS A 82 3.82 -9.93 -9.18
CA CYS A 82 4.51 -8.90 -9.94
C CYS A 82 4.25 -9.12 -11.45
N PRO A 83 3.72 -8.13 -12.17
CA PRO A 83 3.46 -8.25 -13.60
C PRO A 83 4.74 -8.32 -14.44
N PHE A 84 5.89 -7.94 -13.87
CA PHE A 84 7.16 -7.86 -14.59
C PHE A 84 7.98 -9.15 -14.48
N CYS A 85 8.10 -9.73 -13.29
CA CYS A 85 8.92 -10.93 -13.06
C CYS A 85 8.14 -12.17 -12.62
N GLY A 86 6.82 -12.05 -12.36
CA GLY A 86 5.97 -13.17 -11.93
C GLY A 86 6.14 -13.60 -10.47
N THR A 87 7.03 -12.96 -9.71
CA THR A 87 7.20 -13.22 -8.27
C THR A 87 5.89 -12.97 -7.53
N ARG A 88 5.53 -13.90 -6.63
CA ARG A 88 4.42 -13.70 -5.71
C ARG A 88 4.77 -12.59 -4.73
N LEU A 89 3.91 -11.58 -4.65
CA LEU A 89 4.05 -10.43 -3.77
C LEU A 89 3.63 -10.81 -2.34
N PRO A 90 4.07 -10.05 -1.32
CA PRO A 90 3.60 -10.25 0.05
C PRO A 90 2.08 -10.16 0.11
N SER A 91 1.49 -10.94 1.01
CA SER A 91 0.06 -10.86 1.29
C SER A 91 -0.21 -9.62 2.13
N SER A 92 -1.28 -8.90 1.78
CA SER A 92 -1.71 -7.70 2.53
C SER A 92 -1.83 -7.99 4.02
N ARG A 93 -1.26 -7.09 4.82
CA ARG A 93 -1.33 -7.03 6.29
C ARG A 93 -2.37 -6.03 6.76
N ARG A 94 -3.27 -5.60 5.88
CA ARG A 94 -4.31 -4.61 6.20
C ARG A 94 -5.27 -5.10 7.27
N ASP A 95 -5.74 -6.33 7.16
CA ASP A 95 -6.65 -6.93 8.13
C ASP A 95 -5.94 -7.03 9.50
N ASP A 96 -4.68 -7.51 9.53
CA ASP A 96 -3.85 -7.54 10.75
C ASP A 96 -3.65 -6.16 11.40
N TRP A 97 -3.51 -5.10 10.60
CA TRP A 97 -3.37 -3.74 11.11
C TRP A 97 -4.62 -3.30 11.87
N PHE A 98 -5.80 -3.54 11.29
CA PHE A 98 -7.07 -3.20 11.93
C PHE A 98 -7.26 -4.01 13.21
N ASP A 99 -6.97 -5.31 13.18
CA ASP A 99 -7.04 -6.17 14.37
C ASP A 99 -6.13 -5.67 15.51
N GLU A 100 -4.89 -5.25 15.20
CA GLU A 100 -3.96 -4.71 16.21
C GLU A 100 -4.44 -3.36 16.78
N VAL A 101 -4.94 -2.46 15.93
CA VAL A 101 -5.41 -1.14 16.36
C VAL A 101 -6.69 -1.26 17.19
N GLU A 102 -7.62 -2.13 16.81
CA GLU A 102 -8.79 -2.46 17.64
C GLU A 102 -8.38 -3.07 18.98
N ALA A 103 -7.38 -3.96 19.00
CA ALA A 103 -6.87 -4.56 20.23
C ALA A 103 -6.22 -3.55 21.18
N LEU A 104 -5.75 -2.41 20.66
CA LEU A 104 -5.30 -1.26 21.48
C LEU A 104 -6.46 -0.43 22.05
N GLY A 105 -7.70 -0.71 21.64
CA GLY A 105 -8.91 -0.06 22.13
C GLY A 105 -9.39 1.11 21.26
N PHE A 106 -8.88 1.26 20.05
CA PHE A 106 -9.33 2.29 19.11
C PHE A 106 -10.45 1.75 18.23
N SER A 107 -11.57 2.48 18.16
CA SER A 107 -12.67 2.21 17.22
C SER A 107 -12.72 3.21 16.07
N ASP A 108 -12.00 4.32 16.19
CA ASP A 108 -11.78 5.31 15.15
C ASP A 108 -10.35 5.13 14.63
N PHE A 109 -10.20 4.70 13.38
CA PHE A 109 -8.91 4.35 12.78
C PHE A 109 -8.09 5.57 12.34
N ASP A 110 -8.69 6.76 12.41
CA ASP A 110 -8.05 8.05 12.15
C ASP A 110 -7.77 8.81 13.46
N ASP A 111 -7.98 8.17 14.62
CA ASP A 111 -7.73 8.79 15.92
C ASP A 111 -6.24 9.19 16.06
N PRO A 112 -5.92 10.48 16.28
CA PRO A 112 -4.53 10.93 16.44
C PRO A 112 -3.81 10.35 17.67
N ALA A 113 -4.53 9.70 18.59
CA ALA A 113 -3.95 8.97 19.71
C ALA A 113 -3.41 7.59 19.32
N ILE A 114 -3.70 7.08 18.11
CA ILE A 114 -3.08 5.86 17.59
C ILE A 114 -1.55 6.08 17.51
N PRO A 115 -0.71 5.17 18.05
CA PRO A 115 0.73 5.35 18.03
C PRO A 115 1.29 5.52 16.61
N THR A 116 2.17 6.50 16.42
CA THR A 116 2.72 6.88 15.09
C THR A 116 3.41 5.73 14.34
N LYS A 117 3.87 4.69 15.03
CA LYS A 117 4.41 3.47 14.41
C LYS A 117 3.41 2.75 13.50
N TYR A 118 2.10 2.93 13.71
CA TYR A 118 1.03 2.36 12.89
C TYR A 118 0.81 3.14 11.57
N ALA A 119 1.50 4.26 11.35
CA ALA A 119 1.46 4.99 10.08
C ALA A 119 2.37 4.38 9.00
N THR A 120 3.36 3.55 9.37
CA THR A 120 4.37 2.99 8.46
C THR A 120 4.63 1.53 8.79
N SER A 121 5.63 0.91 8.17
CA SER A 121 6.03 -0.47 8.48
C SER A 121 6.53 -0.77 9.89
N ALA A 122 6.78 0.27 10.69
CA ALA A 122 7.31 0.10 12.03
C ALA A 122 6.46 -0.84 12.91
N TRP A 123 5.11 -0.76 12.83
CA TRP A 123 4.24 -1.62 13.64
C TRP A 123 4.47 -3.11 13.41
N ARG A 124 4.66 -3.55 12.17
CA ARG A 124 4.88 -4.97 11.83
C ARG A 124 6.32 -5.42 12.02
N LEU A 125 7.31 -4.54 11.81
CA LEU A 125 8.73 -4.86 11.99
C LEU A 125 9.09 -5.09 13.47
N ASP A 126 8.41 -4.40 14.39
CA ASP A 126 8.57 -4.63 15.83
C ASP A 126 8.01 -5.99 16.28
N ASN A 127 7.02 -6.53 15.56
CA ASN A 127 6.40 -7.80 15.87
C ASN A 127 7.19 -9.00 15.32
N LEU A 128 7.93 -8.83 14.21
CA LEU A 128 8.86 -9.84 13.69
C LEU A 128 10.05 -10.12 14.62
N LYS A 129 10.45 -9.15 15.44
CA LYS A 129 11.56 -9.31 16.41
C LYS A 129 11.16 -10.07 17.69
N LYS A 130 9.88 -10.38 17.88
CA LYS A 130 9.38 -11.10 19.06
C LYS A 130 9.22 -12.61 18.83
N THR A 131 9.50 -13.08 17.61
CA THR A 131 9.38 -14.48 17.20
C THR A 131 10.71 -15.24 17.13
N ASP A 132 11.80 -14.63 17.59
CA ASP A 132 13.11 -15.26 17.83
C ASP A 132 13.36 -15.45 19.34
#